data_AF-A0A7V6QLP1-F1
#
_entry.id   AF-A0A7V6QLP1-F1
#
_cell.length_a   1.000
_cell.length_b   1.000
_cell.length_c   1.000
_cell.angle_alpha   90.00
_cell.angle_beta   90.00
_cell.angle_gamma   90.00
#
_symmetry.space_group_name_H-M   'P 1'
#
loop_
_entity.id
_entity.type
_entity.pdbx_description
1 polymer ?
#
loop_
_entity_poly.entity_id
_entity_poly.type
_entity_poly.pdbx_seq_one_letter_code
_entity_poly.pdbx_strand_id
1 'polypeptide(L)'
;MYVLPQGLFEELFEPIRVGFYVGIAIMILLLVFMMLKGNKKPFVWLIFHFIFLSLSGYLFFDALNPVLYSEIPQSVIYDEVKIRFNIAGVAWIISLNCLLIGIKQFKLKMKE
;
A
#
# COMPACT_ATOMS: atom_id res chain seq x y z
N MET A 1 17.52 -6.68 -26.74
CA MET A 1 17.16 -6.38 -25.33
C MET A 1 16.56 -4.98 -25.35
N TYR A 2 15.24 -4.84 -25.17
CA TYR A 2 14.61 -3.51 -25.18
C TYR A 2 15.02 -2.79 -23.89
N VAL A 3 15.90 -1.81 -24.03
CA VAL A 3 16.22 -0.88 -22.94
C VAL A 3 15.07 0.11 -22.91
N LEU A 4 14.18 -0.04 -21.94
CA LEU A 4 13.15 0.97 -21.67
C LEU A 4 13.87 2.30 -21.42
N PRO A 5 13.49 3.40 -22.10
CA PRO A 5 14.21 4.65 -21.99
C PRO A 5 14.20 5.10 -20.52
N GLN A 6 15.40 5.42 -20.01
CA GLN A 6 15.57 6.00 -18.67
C GLN A 6 14.66 7.23 -18.57
N GLY A 7 13.72 7.21 -17.62
CA GLY A 7 12.69 8.23 -17.44
C GLY A 7 11.25 7.79 -17.72
N LEU A 8 11.00 6.78 -18.58
CA LEU A 8 9.62 6.34 -18.87
C LEU A 8 8.94 5.73 -17.63
N PHE A 9 9.69 5.00 -16.82
CA PHE A 9 9.17 4.46 -15.55
C PHE A 9 8.85 5.57 -14.55
N GLU A 10 9.65 6.63 -14.50
CA GLU A 10 9.41 7.75 -13.60
C GLU A 10 8.16 8.53 -14.04
N GLU A 11 8.06 8.89 -15.32
CA GLU A 11 6.89 9.60 -15.85
C GLU A 11 5.59 8.81 -15.70
N LEU A 12 5.64 7.48 -15.84
CA LEU A 12 4.46 6.63 -15.74
C LEU A 12 4.07 6.32 -14.29
N PHE A 13 5.03 5.96 -13.43
CA PHE A 13 4.74 5.46 -12.10
C PHE A 13 4.75 6.53 -11.01
N GLU A 14 5.44 7.67 -11.18
CA GLU A 14 5.42 8.74 -10.16
C GLU A 14 4.02 9.33 -9.95
N PRO A 15 3.25 9.71 -10.99
CA PRO A 15 1.89 10.22 -10.78
C PRO A 15 0.98 9.20 -10.08
N ILE A 16 1.12 7.91 -10.42
CA ILE A 16 0.35 6.82 -9.82
C ILE A 16 0.76 6.62 -8.35
N ARG A 17 2.06 6.63 -8.06
CA ARG A 17 2.62 6.51 -6.72
C ARG A 17 2.14 7.66 -5.83
N VAL A 18 2.26 8.90 -6.30
CA VAL A 18 1.79 10.09 -5.57
C VAL A 18 0.28 10.01 -5.35
N GLY A 19 -0.50 9.71 -6.39
CA GLY A 19 -1.96 9.57 -6.30
C GLY A 19 -2.39 8.48 -5.32
N PHE A 20 -1.69 7.34 -5.29
CA PHE A 20 -1.93 6.26 -4.34
C PHE A 20 -1.78 6.72 -2.88
N TYR A 21 -0.68 7.42 -2.54
CA TYR A 21 -0.46 7.89 -1.17
C TYR A 21 -1.37 9.05 -0.78
N VAL A 22 -1.63 9.99 -1.68
CA VAL A 22 -2.58 11.08 -1.46
C VAL A 22 -3.98 10.50 -1.20
N GLY A 23 -4.40 9.52 -2.00
CA GLY A 23 -5.67 8.82 -1.81
C GLY A 23 -5.75 8.13 -0.45
N ILE A 24 -4.70 7.40 -0.04
CA ILE A 24 -4.64 6.78 1.29
C ILE A 24 -4.73 7.83 2.41
N ALA A 25 -3.99 8.94 2.31
CA ALA A 25 -4.00 9.99 3.31
C ALA A 25 -5.40 10.61 3.48
N ILE A 26 -6.08 10.91 2.37
CA ILE A 26 -7.46 11.42 2.38
C ILE A 26 -8.40 10.40 3.03
N MET A 27 -8.28 9.12 2.68
CA MET A 27 -9.12 8.06 3.27
C MET A 27 -8.91 7.93 4.79
N ILE A 28 -7.66 7.99 5.26
CA ILE A 28 -7.35 7.96 6.69
C ILE A 28 -7.96 9.18 7.39
N LEU A 29 -7.83 10.39 6.84
CA LEU A 29 -8.42 11.60 7.41
C LEU A 29 -9.96 11.50 7.52
N LEU A 30 -10.61 11.01 6.47
CA LEU A 30 -12.07 10.79 6.48
C LEU A 30 -12.46 9.76 7.56
N LEU A 31 -11.73 8.66 7.67
CA LEU A 31 -11.99 7.64 8.68
C LEU A 31 -11.80 8.19 10.10
N VAL A 32 -10.76 8.99 10.34
CA VAL A 32 -10.53 9.65 11.63
C VAL A 32 -11.68 10.62 11.94
N PHE A 33 -12.10 11.42 10.96
CA PHE A 33 -13.23 12.33 11.13
C PHE A 33 -14.52 11.60 11.50
N MET A 34 -14.83 10.49 10.82
CA MET A 34 -15.99 9.64 11.14
C MET A 34 -15.86 8.98 12.51
N MET A 35 -14.64 8.56 12.88
CA MET A 35 -14.33 7.96 14.18
C MET A 35 -14.61 8.91 15.34
N LEU A 36 -14.39 10.23 15.17
CA LEU A 36 -14.68 11.23 16.19
C LEU A 36 -16.19 11.38 16.49
N LYS A 37 -17.06 11.02 15.54
CA LYS A 37 -18.52 11.18 15.63
C LYS A 37 -19.26 9.91 16.08
N GLY A 38 -18.59 8.78 16.26
CA GLY A 38 -19.27 7.50 16.48
C GLY A 38 -18.44 6.41 17.17
N ASN A 39 -18.86 5.16 16.98
CA ASN A 39 -18.17 3.99 17.53
C ASN A 39 -16.80 3.82 16.87
N LYS A 40 -15.73 3.83 17.68
CA LYS A 40 -14.35 3.89 17.20
C LYS A 40 -13.82 2.56 16.67
N LYS A 41 -14.30 1.42 17.18
CA LYS A 41 -13.72 0.09 16.90
C LYS A 41 -13.60 -0.25 15.41
N PRO A 42 -14.66 -0.15 14.58
CA PRO A 42 -14.55 -0.55 13.18
C PRO A 42 -13.67 0.39 12.35
N PHE A 43 -13.63 1.69 12.68
CA PHE A 43 -12.75 2.66 12.01
C PHE A 43 -11.28 2.41 12.32
N VAL A 44 -10.93 1.97 13.53
CA VAL A 44 -9.54 1.59 13.87
C VAL A 44 -9.04 0.48 12.95
N TRP A 45 -9.85 -0.55 12.68
CA TRP A 45 -9.49 -1.63 11.76
C TRP A 45 -9.32 -1.16 10.31
N LEU A 46 -10.17 -0.24 9.85
CA LEU A 46 -10.00 0.36 8.53
C LEU A 46 -8.75 1.25 8.44
N ILE A 47 -8.40 1.99 9.50
CA ILE A 47 -7.15 2.76 9.54
C ILE A 47 -5.94 1.82 9.46
N PHE A 48 -5.93 0.72 10.22
CA PHE A 48 -4.88 -0.29 10.10
C PHE A 48 -4.79 -0.89 8.69
N HIS A 49 -5.92 -1.18 8.05
CA HIS A 49 -5.94 -1.61 6.64
C HIS A 49 -5.18 -0.63 5.74
N PHE A 50 -5.47 0.66 5.82
CA PHE A 50 -4.82 1.69 5.00
C PHE A 50 -3.33 1.87 5.34
N ILE A 51 -2.92 1.70 6.60
CA ILE A 51 -1.51 1.74 7.00
C ILE A 51 -0.74 0.57 6.36
N PHE A 52 -1.24 -0.66 6.47
CA PHE A 52 -0.59 -1.82 5.85
C PHE A 52 -0.65 -1.80 4.33
N LEU A 53 -1.73 -1.25 3.74
CA LEU A 53 -1.84 -1.03 2.31
C LEU A 53 -0.78 -0.03 1.82
N SER A 54 -0.56 1.05 2.57
CA SER A 54 0.50 2.02 2.29
C SER A 54 1.89 1.37 2.31
N LEU A 55 2.19 0.57 3.34
CA LEU A 55 3.45 -0.17 3.44
C LEU A 55 3.64 -1.14 2.26
N SER A 56 2.58 -1.88 1.89
CA SER A 56 2.62 -2.76 0.72
C SER A 56 2.87 -1.99 -0.56
N GLY A 57 2.21 -0.84 -0.75
CA GLY A 57 2.41 0.02 -1.90
C GLY A 57 3.83 0.58 -1.96
N TYR A 58 4.41 0.96 -0.82
CA TYR A 58 5.80 1.39 -0.72
C TYR A 58 6.77 0.33 -1.22
N LEU A 59 6.67 -0.88 -0.68
CA LEU A 59 7.53 -1.98 -1.09
C LEU A 59 7.33 -2.35 -2.58
N PHE A 60 6.11 -2.28 -3.09
CA PHE A 60 5.79 -2.51 -4.49
C PHE A 60 6.44 -1.46 -5.40
N PHE A 61 6.22 -0.18 -5.13
CA PHE A 61 6.76 0.90 -5.94
C PHE A 61 8.28 1.02 -5.84
N ASP A 62 8.85 0.71 -4.67
CA ASP A 62 10.29 0.70 -4.44
C ASP A 62 10.95 -0.51 -5.14
N ALA A 63 10.25 -1.65 -5.25
CA ALA A 63 10.70 -2.77 -6.07
C ALA A 63 10.76 -2.43 -7.57
N LEU A 64 9.91 -1.52 -8.03
CA LEU A 64 9.85 -1.07 -9.43
C LEU A 64 10.80 0.10 -9.74
N ASN A 65 11.50 0.67 -8.75
CA ASN A 65 12.33 1.85 -8.96
C ASN A 65 13.65 1.50 -9.65
N PRO A 66 13.88 1.89 -10.92
CA PRO A 66 15.08 1.53 -11.66
C PRO A 66 16.35 2.20 -11.11
N VAL A 67 16.22 3.35 -10.44
CA VAL A 67 17.34 4.11 -9.87
C VAL A 67 18.05 3.34 -8.76
N LEU A 68 17.32 2.47 -8.04
CA LEU A 68 17.89 1.68 -6.96
C LEU A 68 18.83 0.56 -7.45
N TYR A 69 18.75 0.22 -8.74
CA TYR A 69 19.39 -0.94 -9.32
C TYR A 69 20.52 -0.57 -10.30
N SER A 70 20.83 0.72 -10.47
CA SER A 70 21.80 1.21 -11.44
C SER A 70 23.25 0.81 -11.13
N GLU A 71 23.57 0.50 -9.86
CA GLU A 71 24.93 0.18 -9.40
C GLU A 71 25.11 -1.29 -8.98
N ILE A 72 24.06 -2.12 -9.09
CA ILE A 72 24.03 -3.49 -8.55
C ILE A 72 24.13 -4.51 -9.69
N PRO A 73 24.86 -5.64 -9.53
CA PRO A 73 24.86 -6.73 -10.51
C PRO A 73 23.44 -7.24 -10.80
N GLN A 74 23.14 -7.51 -12.07
CA GLN A 74 21.80 -7.94 -12.52
C GLN A 74 21.28 -9.19 -11.77
N SER A 75 22.16 -10.10 -11.35
CA SER A 75 21.77 -11.28 -10.55
C SER A 75 21.21 -10.91 -9.17
N VAL A 76 21.76 -9.89 -8.51
CA VAL A 76 21.35 -9.44 -7.17
C VAL A 76 20.06 -8.61 -7.25
N ILE A 77 19.84 -7.89 -8.35
CA ILE A 77 18.62 -7.11 -8.59
C ILE A 77 17.37 -7.99 -8.51
N TYR A 78 17.39 -9.17 -9.15
CA TYR A 78 16.23 -10.08 -9.13
C TYR A 78 15.90 -10.60 -7.72
N ASP A 79 16.92 -10.89 -6.91
CA ASP A 79 16.73 -11.35 -5.53
C ASP A 79 16.15 -10.25 -4.64
N GLU A 80 16.68 -9.03 -4.73
CA GLU A 80 16.18 -7.87 -4.00
C GLU A 80 14.73 -7.54 -4.36
N VAL A 81 14.42 -7.49 -5.66
CA VAL A 81 13.06 -7.30 -6.18
C VAL A 81 12.12 -8.38 -5.62
N LYS A 82 12.52 -9.66 -5.70
CA LYS A 82 11.74 -10.79 -5.19
C LYS A 82 11.45 -10.67 -3.69
N ILE A 83 12.44 -10.31 -2.88
CA ILE A 83 12.27 -10.13 -1.44
C ILE A 83 11.26 -9.01 -1.15
N ARG A 84 11.39 -7.86 -1.82
CA ARG A 84 10.48 -6.72 -1.66
C ARG A 84 9.05 -7.08 -2.05
N PHE A 85 8.86 -7.79 -3.17
CA PHE A 85 7.54 -8.28 -3.59
C PHE A 85 6.95 -9.29 -2.60
N ASN A 86 7.76 -10.18 -2.03
CA ASN A 86 7.29 -11.12 -0.99
C ASN A 86 6.79 -10.38 0.25
N ILE A 87 7.55 -9.40 0.74
CA ILE A 87 7.16 -8.62 1.93
C ILE A 87 5.95 -7.74 1.60
N ALA A 88 5.88 -7.15 0.41
CA ALA A 88 4.71 -6.41 -0.06
C ALA A 88 3.45 -7.30 -0.05
N GLY A 89 3.53 -8.53 -0.56
CA GLY A 89 2.43 -9.49 -0.55
C GLY A 89 1.96 -9.84 0.86
N VAL A 90 2.88 -10.04 1.80
CA VAL A 90 2.53 -10.29 3.21
C VAL A 90 1.84 -9.08 3.83
N ALA A 91 2.37 -7.87 3.64
CA ALA A 91 1.75 -6.64 4.13
C ALA A 91 0.34 -6.44 3.55
N TRP A 92 0.15 -6.75 2.28
CA TRP A 92 -1.15 -6.71 1.61
C TRP A 92 -2.14 -7.74 2.21
N ILE A 93 -1.72 -8.97 2.48
CA ILE A 93 -2.57 -9.97 3.12
C ILE A 93 -3.01 -9.50 4.52
N ILE A 94 -2.09 -8.94 5.31
CA ILE A 94 -2.41 -8.38 6.63
C ILE A 94 -3.43 -7.23 6.47
N SER A 95 -3.22 -6.36 5.49
CA SER A 95 -4.14 -5.27 5.15
C SER A 95 -5.55 -5.79 4.85
N LEU A 96 -5.70 -6.84 4.05
CA LEU A 96 -7.02 -7.45 3.74
C LEU A 96 -7.70 -8.04 4.98
N ASN A 97 -6.94 -8.67 5.87
CA ASN A 97 -7.49 -9.17 7.13
C ASN A 97 -8.04 -8.03 7.99
N CYS A 98 -7.32 -6.91 8.10
CA CYS A 98 -7.81 -5.72 8.79
C CYS A 98 -9.12 -5.19 8.17
N LEU A 99 -9.20 -5.15 6.84
CA LEU A 99 -10.41 -4.72 6.13
C LEU A 99 -11.61 -5.62 6.45
N LEU A 100 -11.44 -6.93 6.38
CA LEU A 100 -12.50 -7.90 6.66
C LEU A 100 -13.00 -7.81 8.11
N ILE A 101 -12.09 -7.62 9.07
CA ILE A 101 -12.45 -7.42 10.49
C ILE A 101 -13.26 -6.12 10.66
N GLY A 102 -12.83 -5.02 10.02
CA GLY A 102 -13.55 -3.74 10.05
C GLY A 102 -14.97 -3.87 9.49
N ILE A 103 -15.12 -4.49 8.32
CA ILE A 103 -16.44 -4.74 7.68
C ILE A 103 -17.33 -5.59 8.58
N LYS A 104 -16.78 -6.68 9.17
CA LYS A 104 -17.54 -7.54 10.09
C LYS A 104 -18.09 -6.76 11.28
N GLN A 105 -17.30 -5.85 11.85
CA GLN A 105 -17.72 -5.01 12.98
C GLN A 105 -18.80 -4.00 12.59
N PHE A 106 -18.72 -3.40 11.39
CA PHE A 106 -19.82 -2.57 10.88
C PHE A 106 -21.11 -3.38 10.72
N LYS A 107 -21.02 -4.59 10.17
CA LYS A 107 -22.18 -5.47 9.98
C LYS A 107 -22.83 -5.89 11.30
N LEU A 108 -22.04 -6.16 12.34
CA LEU A 108 -22.57 -6.47 13.66
C LEU A 108 -23.33 -5.28 14.25
N LYS A 109 -22.78 -4.06 14.12
CA LYS A 109 -23.43 -2.84 14.61
C LYS A 109 -24.77 -2.55 13.91
N MET A 110 -24.91 -2.84 12.62
CA MET A 110 -26.18 -2.61 11.90
C MET A 110 -27.31 -3.57 12.31
N LYS A 111 -27.00 -4.63 13.06
CA LYS A 111 -28.00 -5.59 13.55
C LYS A 111 -28.45 -5.31 14.98
N GLU A 112 -27.75 -4.42 15.70
CA GLU A 112 -28.10 -3.93 17.04
C GLU A 112 -29.00 -2.69 16.91
#